data_AF-A0A952MJC1-F1
#
_entry.id   AF-A0A952MJC1-F1
#
_cell.length_a   1.000
_cell.length_b   1.000
_cell.length_c   1.000
_cell.angle_alpha   90.00
_cell.angle_beta   90.00
_cell.angle_gamma   90.00
#
_symmetry.space_group_name_H-M   'P 1'
#
loop_
_entity.id
_entity.type
_entity.pdbx_description
1 polymer ?
#
loop_
_entity_poly.entity_id
_entity_poly.type
_entity_poly.pdbx_seq_one_letter_code
_entity_poly.pdbx_strand_id
1 'polypeptide(L)'
;MNISKTILTISLFVATALQSKAQEKFTTYDNTYVEKSYDIQISAKEKEKFTLYIDAMSFDKMHEKGGISIDQKQHQEFLNALSEAKLKYEEWVKTAKDNNVKELSKSMTIKSKAGGYFLYGSKWNFQFLVNLKFDFRILESKGETKYLLLVKTGELQSSSNQFMKVDGFALVFSSSTEIDDFVKAISTEKITEFTNKPKKDDLFKD
;
A
#
# COMPACT_ATOMS: atom_id res chain seq x y z
N MET A 1 -26.97 58.07 -36.51
CA MET A 1 -27.61 57.80 -35.21
C MET A 1 -28.39 56.50 -35.32
N ASN A 2 -27.85 55.41 -34.80
CA ASN A 2 -28.58 54.33 -34.13
C ASN A 2 -27.60 53.21 -33.76
N ILE A 3 -27.46 53.02 -32.46
CA ILE A 3 -26.71 51.97 -31.78
C ILE A 3 -27.65 50.78 -31.65
N SER A 4 -27.27 49.59 -32.10
CA SER A 4 -27.78 48.36 -31.48
C SER A 4 -26.88 47.14 -31.68
N LYS A 5 -26.24 46.78 -30.55
CA LYS A 5 -26.17 45.43 -29.98
C LYS A 5 -25.42 44.35 -30.76
N THR A 6 -24.13 44.29 -30.45
CA THR A 6 -23.33 43.11 -30.09
C THR A 6 -24.13 41.82 -29.91
N ILE A 7 -23.82 40.78 -30.70
CA ILE A 7 -23.99 39.38 -30.30
C ILE A 7 -22.64 38.70 -30.56
N LEU A 8 -21.84 38.61 -29.51
CA LEU A 8 -20.62 37.83 -29.43
C LEU A 8 -21.03 36.42 -28.99
N THR A 9 -21.08 35.48 -29.92
CA THR A 9 -21.41 34.08 -29.62
C THR A 9 -20.20 33.42 -28.95
N ILE A 10 -20.13 33.51 -27.62
CA ILE A 10 -19.20 32.71 -26.81
C ILE A 10 -19.80 31.31 -26.69
N SER A 11 -19.36 30.38 -27.54
CA SER A 11 -19.58 28.94 -27.33
C SER A 11 -18.66 28.47 -26.20
N LEU A 12 -19.20 28.45 -24.99
CA LEU A 12 -18.56 27.93 -23.79
C LEU A 12 -18.34 26.41 -23.96
N PHE A 13 -17.12 26.01 -24.32
CA PHE A 13 -16.68 24.61 -24.19
C PHE A 13 -16.64 24.27 -22.69
N VAL A 14 -17.75 23.75 -22.16
CA VAL A 14 -17.76 23.08 -20.87
C VAL A 14 -17.01 21.78 -21.06
N ALA A 15 -15.69 21.81 -20.88
CA ALA A 15 -14.92 20.62 -20.63
C ALA A 15 -15.39 20.06 -19.28
N THR A 16 -16.38 19.17 -19.32
CA THR A 16 -16.65 18.27 -18.20
C THR A 16 -15.41 17.41 -18.03
N ALA A 17 -14.49 17.88 -17.17
CA ALA A 17 -13.47 17.03 -16.61
C ALA A 17 -14.20 15.96 -15.80
N LEU A 18 -14.54 14.85 -16.46
CA LEU A 18 -14.85 13.59 -15.80
C LEU A 18 -13.61 13.25 -14.99
N GLN A 19 -13.57 13.70 -13.73
CA GLN A 19 -12.58 13.25 -12.77
C GLN A 19 -12.92 11.80 -12.48
N SER A 20 -12.45 10.89 -13.33
CA SER A 20 -12.40 9.47 -13.04
C SER A 20 -11.44 9.27 -11.86
N LYS A 21 -11.92 9.49 -10.63
CA LYS A 21 -11.19 9.08 -9.44
C LYS A 21 -11.22 7.56 -9.40
N ALA A 22 -10.20 6.94 -9.98
CA ALA A 22 -10.12 5.49 -10.08
C ALA A 22 -9.73 4.82 -8.75
N GLN A 23 -9.19 5.56 -7.77
CA GLN A 23 -8.78 5.09 -6.46
C GLN A 23 -9.49 5.91 -5.37
N GLU A 24 -10.17 5.21 -4.46
CA GLU A 24 -10.84 5.79 -3.31
C GLU A 24 -10.06 5.46 -2.03
N LYS A 25 -10.00 6.39 -1.07
CA LYS A 25 -9.38 6.10 0.24
C LYS A 25 -10.22 5.03 0.95
N PHE A 26 -9.58 3.89 1.26
CA PHE A 26 -10.23 2.72 1.85
C PHE A 26 -10.06 2.70 3.37
N THR A 27 -8.82 2.71 3.84
CA THR A 27 -8.46 2.73 5.26
C THR A 27 -7.03 3.27 5.43
N THR A 28 -6.50 3.22 6.64
CA THR A 28 -5.10 3.48 6.95
C THR A 28 -4.53 2.32 7.79
N TYR A 29 -3.21 2.24 7.89
CA TYR A 29 -2.55 1.46 8.93
C TYR A 29 -1.46 2.30 9.60
N ASP A 30 -1.27 2.09 10.89
CA ASP A 30 -0.27 2.81 11.67
C ASP A 30 1.00 1.99 11.77
N ASN A 31 2.12 2.59 11.38
CA ASN A 31 3.44 2.01 11.57
C ASN A 31 4.03 2.51 12.89
N THR A 32 4.09 1.63 13.88
CA THR A 32 4.60 2.01 15.21
C THR A 32 6.12 2.17 15.25
N TYR A 33 6.85 1.57 14.31
CA TYR A 33 8.31 1.67 14.26
C TYR A 33 8.80 3.03 13.77
N VAL A 34 8.13 3.62 12.78
CA VAL A 34 8.46 4.97 12.24
C VAL A 34 7.46 6.06 12.64
N GLU A 35 6.50 5.73 13.52
CA GLU A 35 5.48 6.66 14.03
C GLU A 35 4.71 7.38 12.91
N LYS A 36 4.30 6.63 11.88
CA LYS A 36 3.64 7.16 10.68
C LYS A 36 2.47 6.30 10.25
N SER A 37 1.35 6.94 9.95
CA SER A 37 0.20 6.30 9.28
C SER A 37 0.38 6.29 7.78
N TYR A 38 0.02 5.19 7.14
CA TYR A 38 0.03 5.02 5.70
C TYR A 38 -1.38 4.81 5.17
N ASP A 39 -1.68 5.41 4.03
CA ASP A 39 -2.97 5.27 3.38
C ASP A 39 -3.06 3.93 2.64
N ILE A 40 -4.25 3.32 2.70
CA ILE A 40 -4.64 2.22 1.83
C ILE A 40 -5.79 2.73 0.97
N GLN A 41 -5.59 2.67 -0.34
CA GLN A 41 -6.58 3.05 -1.33
C GLN A 41 -7.10 1.80 -2.03
N ILE A 42 -8.32 1.87 -2.55
CA ILE A 42 -8.93 0.80 -3.32
C ILE A 42 -9.39 1.34 -4.67
N SER A 43 -9.04 0.62 -5.73
CA SER A 43 -9.68 0.76 -7.03
C SER A 43 -10.61 -0.43 -7.20
N ALA A 44 -11.93 -0.19 -7.22
CA ALA A 44 -12.93 -1.23 -7.43
C ALA A 44 -13.84 -0.82 -8.59
N LYS A 45 -13.89 -1.66 -9.64
CA LYS A 45 -14.84 -1.47 -10.75
C LYS A 45 -16.18 -2.15 -10.46
N GLU A 46 -16.14 -3.29 -9.78
CA GLU A 46 -17.26 -4.15 -9.38
C GLU A 46 -16.90 -4.84 -8.05
N LYS A 47 -17.87 -5.44 -7.35
CA LYS A 47 -17.68 -6.07 -6.02
C LYS A 47 -16.49 -7.03 -5.93
N GLU A 48 -16.23 -7.78 -7.00
CA GLU A 48 -15.20 -8.83 -7.04
C GLU A 48 -13.95 -8.43 -7.84
N LYS A 49 -13.87 -7.20 -8.34
CA LYS A 49 -12.72 -6.72 -9.12
C LYS A 49 -12.15 -5.49 -8.45
N PHE A 50 -11.21 -5.73 -7.53
CA PHE A 50 -10.51 -4.69 -6.81
C PHE A 50 -8.99 -4.79 -6.93
N THR A 51 -8.34 -3.66 -6.64
CA THR A 51 -6.90 -3.57 -6.38
C THR A 51 -6.70 -2.64 -5.19
N LEU A 52 -6.01 -3.13 -4.17
CA LEU A 52 -5.55 -2.31 -3.06
C LEU A 52 -4.22 -1.66 -3.45
N TYR A 53 -4.04 -0.38 -3.12
CA TYR A 53 -2.78 0.34 -3.18
C TYR A 53 -2.42 0.71 -1.75
N ILE A 54 -1.39 0.05 -1.22
CA ILE A 54 -0.97 0.17 0.17
C ILE A 54 0.33 0.99 0.16
N ASP A 55 0.25 2.23 0.64
CA ASP A 55 1.44 3.06 0.80
C ASP A 55 2.36 2.43 1.85
N ALA A 56 3.67 2.54 1.67
CA ALA A 56 4.65 1.87 2.53
C ALA A 56 5.88 2.73 2.78
N MET A 57 6.70 2.33 3.76
CA MET A 57 7.94 3.02 4.09
C MET A 57 8.92 2.92 2.92
N SER A 58 9.42 4.05 2.42
CA SER A 58 10.44 4.06 1.37
C SER A 58 11.84 3.80 1.94
N PHE A 59 12.66 3.06 1.20
CA PHE A 59 14.11 2.99 1.42
C PHE A 59 14.90 4.05 0.65
N ASP A 60 14.24 4.77 -0.26
CA ASP A 60 14.82 5.83 -1.07
C ASP A 60 14.41 7.22 -0.54
N LYS A 61 15.39 7.99 -0.06
CA LYS A 61 15.16 9.34 0.49
C LYS A 61 14.68 10.36 -0.55
N MET A 62 14.93 10.12 -1.83
CA MET A 62 14.50 11.02 -2.91
C MET A 62 13.11 10.64 -3.45
N HIS A 63 12.66 9.42 -3.18
CA HIS A 63 11.40 8.87 -3.68
C HIS A 63 10.56 8.28 -2.53
N GLU A 64 9.95 9.17 -1.75
CA GLU A 64 9.25 8.79 -0.50
C GLU A 64 7.84 8.20 -0.70
N LYS A 65 7.26 8.31 -1.91
CA LYS A 65 5.86 7.95 -2.17
C LYS A 65 5.77 6.70 -3.04
N GLY A 66 5.07 5.69 -2.54
CA GLY A 66 4.87 4.42 -3.20
C GLY A 66 4.54 3.31 -2.22
N GLY A 67 4.55 2.09 -2.72
CA GLY A 67 4.27 0.90 -1.92
C GLY A 67 3.94 -0.30 -2.79
N ILE A 68 2.99 -1.11 -2.32
CA ILE A 68 2.58 -2.34 -2.99
C ILE A 68 1.14 -2.25 -3.46
N SER A 69 0.85 -2.85 -4.62
CA SER A 69 -0.51 -3.05 -5.09
C SER A 69 -0.88 -4.53 -5.03
N ILE A 70 -2.03 -4.84 -4.44
CA ILE A 70 -2.55 -6.21 -4.30
C ILE A 70 -3.86 -6.29 -5.08
N ASP A 71 -3.84 -7.02 -6.19
CA ASP A 71 -5.08 -7.30 -6.92
C ASP A 71 -5.91 -8.39 -6.23
N GLN A 72 -7.18 -8.51 -6.60
CA GLN A 72 -8.09 -9.52 -6.04
C GLN A 72 -7.54 -10.95 -6.15
N LYS A 73 -6.78 -11.28 -7.19
CA LYS A 73 -6.25 -12.64 -7.40
C LYS A 73 -5.11 -12.95 -6.44
N GLN A 74 -4.32 -11.94 -6.09
CA GLN A 74 -3.19 -12.04 -5.15
C GLN A 74 -3.62 -11.88 -3.68
N HIS A 75 -4.79 -11.30 -3.42
CA HIS A 75 -5.21 -10.89 -2.09
C HIS A 75 -5.19 -12.02 -1.06
N GLN A 76 -5.82 -13.17 -1.34
CA GLN A 76 -5.83 -14.28 -0.39
C GLN A 76 -4.42 -14.87 -0.16
N GLU A 77 -3.60 -14.98 -1.22
CA GLU A 77 -2.22 -15.44 -1.09
C GLU A 77 -1.38 -14.48 -0.23
N PHE A 78 -1.60 -13.17 -0.35
CA PHE A 78 -0.95 -12.16 0.46
C PHE A 78 -1.35 -12.26 1.94
N LEU A 79 -2.66 -12.44 2.24
CA LEU A 79 -3.12 -12.65 3.62
C LEU A 79 -2.53 -13.93 4.23
N ASN A 80 -2.48 -15.01 3.47
CA ASN A 80 -1.88 -16.27 3.91
C ASN A 80 -0.38 -16.11 4.20
N ALA A 81 0.36 -15.39 3.34
CA ALA A 81 1.77 -15.12 3.55
C ALA A 81 2.03 -14.27 4.81
N LEU A 82 1.18 -13.29 5.10
CA LEU A 82 1.26 -12.51 6.35
C LEU A 82 0.96 -13.38 7.58
N SER A 83 -0.01 -14.28 7.48
CA SER A 83 -0.31 -15.24 8.56
C SER A 83 0.87 -16.18 8.84
N GLU A 84 1.49 -16.73 7.80
CA GLU A 84 2.70 -17.56 7.92
C GLU A 84 3.86 -16.76 8.54
N ALA A 85 4.07 -15.53 8.06
CA ALA A 85 5.12 -14.64 8.56
C ALA A 85 4.91 -14.28 10.03
N LYS A 86 3.65 -14.06 10.45
CA LYS A 86 3.30 -13.80 11.85
C LYS A 86 3.67 -14.97 12.75
N LEU A 87 3.29 -16.19 12.38
CA LEU A 87 3.62 -17.38 13.17
C LEU A 87 5.14 -17.52 13.34
N LYS A 88 5.90 -17.28 12.27
CA LYS A 88 7.37 -17.35 12.31
C LYS A 88 7.99 -16.20 13.10
N TYR A 89 7.42 -15.00 13.00
CA TYR A 89 7.80 -13.85 13.80
C TYR A 89 7.64 -14.15 15.30
N GLU A 90 6.49 -14.67 15.73
CA GLU A 90 6.23 -14.99 17.14
C GLU A 90 7.20 -16.06 17.68
N GLU A 91 7.44 -17.11 16.91
CA GLU A 91 8.45 -18.15 17.22
C GLU A 91 9.85 -17.55 17.41
N TRP A 92 10.28 -16.70 16.48
CA TRP A 92 11.61 -16.11 16.49
C TRP A 92 11.77 -15.02 17.55
N VAL A 93 10.74 -14.24 17.84
CA VAL A 93 10.71 -13.30 18.98
C VAL A 93 10.88 -14.06 20.28
N LYS A 94 10.14 -15.15 20.49
CA LYS A 94 10.28 -15.97 21.70
C LYS A 94 11.70 -16.51 21.82
N THR A 95 12.22 -17.12 20.75
CA THR A 95 13.57 -17.67 20.72
C THR A 95 14.64 -16.61 21.01
N ALA A 96 14.50 -15.42 20.43
CA ALA A 96 15.43 -14.32 20.64
C ALA A 96 15.42 -13.84 22.09
N LYS A 97 14.24 -13.72 22.71
CA LYS A 97 14.09 -13.35 24.12
C LYS A 97 14.72 -14.40 25.04
N ASP A 98 14.44 -15.68 24.81
CA ASP A 98 14.96 -16.79 25.61
C ASP A 98 16.51 -16.87 25.56
N ASN A 99 17.12 -16.38 24.47
CA ASN A 99 18.57 -16.41 24.24
C ASN A 99 19.24 -15.03 24.32
N ASN A 100 18.51 -13.99 24.75
CA ASN A 100 18.99 -12.62 24.84
C ASN A 100 19.68 -12.09 23.55
N VAL A 101 19.12 -12.44 22.39
CA VAL A 101 19.65 -11.99 21.09
C VAL A 101 19.33 -10.52 20.90
N LYS A 102 20.36 -9.70 20.65
CA LYS A 102 20.25 -8.24 20.54
C LYS A 102 20.24 -7.72 19.12
N GLU A 103 20.89 -8.44 18.23
CA GLU A 103 20.97 -8.10 16.82
C GLU A 103 20.84 -9.36 15.98
N LEU A 104 19.99 -9.29 14.96
CA LEU A 104 19.79 -10.36 14.00
C LEU A 104 19.16 -9.78 12.74
N SER A 105 19.53 -10.31 11.58
CA SER A 105 18.79 -10.13 10.34
C SER A 105 18.67 -11.48 9.67
N LYS A 106 17.44 -11.95 9.47
CA LYS A 106 17.17 -13.28 8.92
C LYS A 106 15.98 -13.25 7.97
N SER A 107 16.20 -13.69 6.73
CA SER A 107 15.12 -13.82 5.75
C SER A 107 14.26 -15.06 6.03
N MET A 108 12.96 -14.93 5.80
CA MET A 108 11.99 -16.00 5.84
C MET A 108 11.76 -16.55 4.43
N THR A 109 11.61 -17.87 4.30
CA THR A 109 11.33 -18.54 3.02
C THR A 109 9.83 -18.55 2.73
N ILE A 110 9.23 -17.36 2.67
CA ILE A 110 7.79 -17.16 2.40
C ILE A 110 7.64 -16.59 1.00
N LYS A 111 6.74 -17.18 0.21
CA LYS A 111 6.48 -16.75 -1.16
C LYS A 111 5.22 -15.90 -1.19
N SER A 112 5.35 -14.67 -1.67
CA SER A 112 4.21 -13.82 -1.98
C SER A 112 4.55 -12.89 -3.14
N LYS A 113 3.53 -12.57 -3.94
CA LYS A 113 3.66 -11.70 -5.12
C LYS A 113 2.70 -10.53 -4.97
N ALA A 114 3.15 -9.38 -5.45
CA ALA A 114 2.38 -8.16 -5.52
C ALA A 114 2.76 -7.38 -6.77
N GLY A 115 2.04 -6.31 -7.07
CA GLY A 115 2.60 -5.21 -7.83
C GLY A 115 3.32 -4.21 -6.91
N GLY A 116 4.20 -3.41 -7.49
CA GLY A 116 4.80 -2.25 -6.85
C GLY A 116 4.40 -0.98 -7.57
N TYR A 117 4.29 0.13 -6.85
CA TYR A 117 4.08 1.44 -7.44
C TYR A 117 4.90 2.49 -6.71
N PHE A 118 5.34 3.51 -7.45
CA PHE A 118 6.16 4.58 -6.89
C PHE A 118 6.05 5.86 -7.71
N LEU A 119 6.22 7.00 -7.03
CA LEU A 119 6.27 8.30 -7.68
C LEU A 119 7.71 8.59 -8.11
N TYR A 120 7.89 8.91 -9.39
CA TYR A 120 9.19 9.34 -9.93
C TYR A 120 9.00 10.68 -10.65
N GLY A 121 9.64 11.74 -10.15
CA GLY A 121 9.30 13.10 -10.53
C GLY A 121 7.84 13.43 -10.20
N SER A 122 7.02 13.68 -11.24
CA SER A 122 5.59 13.97 -11.10
C SER A 122 4.66 12.85 -11.57
N LYS A 123 5.20 11.67 -11.91
CA LYS A 123 4.44 10.58 -12.52
C LYS A 123 4.49 9.31 -11.68
N TRP A 124 3.34 8.66 -11.56
CA TRP A 124 3.23 7.32 -10.99
C TRP A 124 3.78 6.29 -11.96
N ASN A 125 4.62 5.40 -11.44
CA ASN A 125 5.21 4.29 -12.14
C ASN A 125 4.83 2.99 -11.44
N PHE A 126 4.77 1.91 -12.21
CA PHE A 126 4.28 0.61 -11.75
C PHE A 126 5.21 -0.51 -12.18
N GLN A 127 5.40 -1.49 -11.31
CA GLN A 127 5.98 -2.78 -11.61
C GLN A 127 4.94 -3.85 -11.31
N PHE A 128 4.34 -4.45 -12.34
CA PHE A 128 3.15 -5.31 -12.17
C PHE A 128 3.42 -6.63 -11.46
N LEU A 129 4.69 -7.03 -11.33
CA LEU A 129 5.07 -8.22 -10.61
C LEU A 129 6.36 -8.00 -9.80
N VAL A 130 6.23 -8.18 -8.50
CA VAL A 130 7.26 -8.07 -7.48
C VAL A 130 7.17 -9.30 -6.59
N ASN A 131 8.29 -9.98 -6.38
CA ASN A 131 8.37 -11.07 -5.40
C ASN A 131 8.72 -10.44 -4.04
N LEU A 132 7.77 -10.46 -3.12
CA LEU A 132 7.95 -9.88 -1.79
C LEU A 132 8.96 -10.69 -0.99
N LYS A 133 9.81 -9.97 -0.25
CA LYS A 133 10.81 -10.56 0.66
C LYS A 133 10.37 -10.31 2.10
N PHE A 134 10.34 -11.37 2.89
CA PHE A 134 9.99 -11.33 4.31
C PHE A 134 11.26 -11.45 5.13
N ASP A 135 11.58 -10.45 5.93
CA ASP A 135 12.74 -10.46 6.81
C ASP A 135 12.33 -10.23 8.26
N PHE A 136 12.96 -10.99 9.15
CA PHE A 136 12.96 -10.71 10.58
C PHE A 136 14.22 -9.95 10.97
N ARG A 137 14.06 -8.88 11.74
CA ARG A 137 15.17 -8.10 12.27
C ARG A 137 15.04 -7.89 13.77
N ILE A 138 16.17 -7.96 14.45
CA ILE A 138 16.33 -7.54 15.84
C ILE A 138 17.33 -6.40 15.83
N LEU A 139 16.97 -5.30 16.47
CA LEU A 139 17.81 -4.11 16.59
C LEU A 139 17.84 -3.70 18.06
N GLU A 140 19.02 -3.45 18.62
CA GLU A 140 19.15 -2.83 19.93
C GLU A 140 19.60 -1.37 19.76
N SER A 141 18.88 -0.44 20.38
CA SER A 141 19.25 0.98 20.39
C SER A 141 18.91 1.58 21.73
N LYS A 142 19.87 2.25 22.36
CA LYS A 142 19.72 2.89 23.68
C LYS A 142 19.16 1.95 24.77
N GLY A 143 19.52 0.67 24.72
CA GLY A 143 19.06 -0.36 25.66
C GLY A 143 17.66 -0.92 25.39
N GLU A 144 16.99 -0.47 24.32
CA GLU A 144 15.71 -1.02 23.88
C GLU A 144 15.94 -1.99 22.71
N THR A 145 15.51 -3.25 22.87
CA THR A 145 15.54 -4.25 21.81
C THR A 145 14.21 -4.26 21.05
N LYS A 146 14.24 -3.95 19.76
CA LYS A 146 13.09 -3.97 18.84
C LYS A 146 13.12 -5.23 17.97
N TYR A 147 11.95 -5.83 17.78
CA TYR A 147 11.74 -6.98 16.91
C TYR A 147 10.86 -6.55 15.76
N LEU A 148 11.30 -6.78 14.52
CA LEU A 148 10.64 -6.27 13.33
C LEU A 148 10.38 -7.38 12.32
N LEU A 149 9.18 -7.38 11.74
CA LEU A 149 8.88 -8.07 10.48
C LEU A 149 8.86 -7.05 9.35
N LEU A 150 9.67 -7.27 8.32
CA LEU A 150 9.71 -6.43 7.12
C LEU A 150 9.19 -7.21 5.92
N VAL A 151 8.17 -6.69 5.25
CA VAL A 151 7.67 -7.19 3.96
C VAL A 151 8.09 -6.21 2.88
N LYS A 152 9.10 -6.58 2.09
CA LYS A 152 9.83 -5.67 1.20
C LYS A 152 9.59 -5.97 -0.27
N THR A 153 9.56 -4.94 -1.08
CA THR A 153 9.56 -5.09 -2.55
C THR A 153 10.93 -5.45 -3.12
N GLY A 154 12.01 -5.01 -2.47
CA GLY A 154 13.30 -4.85 -3.16
C GLY A 154 13.27 -3.65 -4.12
N GLU A 155 14.33 -3.47 -4.92
CA GLU A 155 14.38 -2.42 -5.94
C GLU A 155 13.14 -2.52 -6.85
N LEU A 156 12.45 -1.38 -7.03
CA LEU A 156 11.38 -1.27 -8.00
C LEU A 156 11.88 -0.58 -9.26
N GLN A 157 11.44 -1.07 -10.41
CA GLN A 157 11.75 -0.53 -11.73
C GLN A 157 10.44 -0.27 -12.48
N SER A 158 10.34 0.89 -13.13
CA SER A 158 9.15 1.22 -13.91
C SER A 158 8.99 0.27 -15.09
N SER A 159 7.78 -0.27 -15.27
CA SER A 159 7.39 -1.09 -16.42
C SER A 159 7.44 -0.34 -17.74
N SER A 160 7.34 1.00 -17.72
CA SER A 160 7.41 1.84 -18.92
C SER A 160 8.78 2.44 -19.17
N ASN A 161 9.70 2.39 -18.18
CA ASN A 161 11.05 2.93 -18.32
C ASN A 161 12.05 2.26 -17.35
N GLN A 162 12.96 1.45 -17.90
CA GLN A 162 13.95 0.72 -17.12
C GLN A 162 14.98 1.57 -16.35
N PHE A 163 15.14 2.85 -16.73
CA PHE A 163 16.06 3.77 -16.05
C PHE A 163 15.40 4.45 -14.84
N MET A 164 14.08 4.31 -14.67
CA MET A 164 13.36 4.82 -13.50
C MET A 164 13.30 3.72 -12.45
N LYS A 165 14.17 3.84 -11.44
CA LYS A 165 14.33 2.89 -10.35
C LYS A 165 14.29 3.59 -9.00
N VAL A 166 13.86 2.85 -7.98
CA VAL A 166 13.88 3.27 -6.58
C VAL A 166 14.29 2.08 -5.70
N ASP A 167 14.91 2.35 -4.55
CA ASP A 167 15.47 1.30 -3.65
C ASP A 167 14.41 0.36 -3.05
N GLY A 168 13.13 0.73 -3.19
CA GLY A 168 11.99 -0.09 -2.80
C GLY A 168 11.27 0.42 -1.57
N PHE A 169 10.26 -0.36 -1.18
CA PHE A 169 9.38 -0.03 -0.06
C PHE A 169 9.21 -1.23 0.86
N ALA A 170 8.82 -0.96 2.11
CA ALA A 170 8.54 -1.98 3.11
C ALA A 170 7.32 -1.68 3.97
N LEU A 171 6.49 -2.70 4.17
CA LEU A 171 5.62 -2.77 5.34
C LEU A 171 6.49 -3.25 6.50
N VAL A 172 6.51 -2.50 7.60
CA VAL A 172 7.31 -2.81 8.79
C VAL A 172 6.37 -2.99 9.96
N PHE A 173 6.41 -4.13 10.64
CA PHE A 173 5.59 -4.41 11.81
C PHE A 173 6.49 -4.62 13.02
N SER A 174 6.14 -4.01 14.16
CA SER A 174 6.91 -4.13 15.42
C SER A 174 6.29 -5.10 16.43
N SER A 175 5.08 -5.61 16.13
CA SER A 175 4.35 -6.54 16.99
C SER A 175 3.45 -7.47 16.18
N SER A 176 3.07 -8.61 16.76
CA SER A 176 2.10 -9.50 16.13
C SER A 176 0.69 -8.88 16.07
N THR A 177 0.35 -8.03 17.03
CA THR A 177 -0.89 -7.25 17.03
C THR A 177 -0.97 -6.30 15.83
N GLU A 178 0.12 -5.60 15.49
CA GLU A 178 0.16 -4.71 14.31
C GLU A 178 -0.05 -5.49 13.00
N ILE A 179 0.44 -6.73 12.92
CA ILE A 179 0.20 -7.63 11.78
C ILE A 179 -1.29 -8.02 11.71
N ASP A 180 -1.89 -8.40 12.85
CA ASP A 180 -3.31 -8.78 12.92
C ASP A 180 -4.23 -7.61 12.55
N ASP A 181 -3.96 -6.42 13.08
CA ASP A 181 -4.74 -5.22 12.81
C ASP A 181 -4.66 -4.85 11.33
N PHE A 182 -3.48 -4.94 10.72
CA PHE A 182 -3.30 -4.74 9.30
C PHE A 182 -4.11 -5.76 8.47
N VAL A 183 -3.95 -7.07 8.75
CA VAL A 183 -4.68 -8.15 8.05
C VAL A 183 -6.19 -7.97 8.17
N LYS A 184 -6.67 -7.60 9.37
CA LYS A 184 -8.09 -7.33 9.62
C LYS A 184 -8.59 -6.14 8.82
N ALA A 185 -7.82 -5.06 8.77
CA ALA A 185 -8.16 -3.83 8.05
C ALA A 185 -8.32 -4.05 6.55
N ILE A 186 -7.52 -4.96 5.96
CA ILE A 186 -7.59 -5.30 4.54
C ILE A 186 -8.34 -6.62 4.27
N SER A 187 -9.14 -7.11 5.21
CA SER A 187 -9.87 -8.36 5.05
C SER A 187 -10.92 -8.31 3.93
N THR A 188 -11.25 -9.46 3.34
CA THR A 188 -12.30 -9.58 2.31
C THR A 188 -13.64 -9.03 2.79
N GLU A 189 -13.97 -9.24 4.07
CA GLU A 189 -15.16 -8.68 4.70
C GLU A 189 -15.15 -7.14 4.66
N LYS A 190 -14.03 -6.50 5.05
CA LYS A 190 -13.90 -5.04 5.04
C LYS A 190 -13.93 -4.45 3.64
N ILE A 191 -13.30 -5.13 2.68
CA ILE A 191 -13.36 -4.74 1.26
C ILE A 191 -14.79 -4.83 0.73
N THR A 192 -15.49 -5.91 1.07
CA THR A 192 -16.89 -6.11 0.67
C THR A 192 -17.81 -5.07 1.32
N GLU A 193 -17.62 -4.78 2.60
CA GLU A 193 -18.35 -3.73 3.33
C GLU A 193 -18.15 -2.37 2.66
N PHE A 194 -16.90 -2.03 2.29
CA PHE A 194 -16.59 -0.76 1.64
C PHE A 194 -17.18 -0.65 0.24
N THR A 195 -17.01 -1.68 -0.59
CA THR A 195 -17.48 -1.68 -1.99
C THR A 195 -19.00 -1.74 -2.12
N ASN A 196 -19.71 -2.21 -1.08
CA ASN A 196 -21.18 -2.24 -1.05
C ASN A 196 -21.82 -0.95 -0.50
N LYS A 197 -21.05 -0.01 0.06
CA LYS A 197 -21.61 1.24 0.57
C LYS A 197 -22.17 2.06 -0.60
N PRO A 198 -23.41 2.61 -0.50
CA PRO A 198 -23.95 3.49 -1.52
C PRO A 198 -22.99 4.66 -1.73
N LYS A 199 -22.64 4.96 -2.98
CA LYS A 199 -21.81 6.14 -3.24
C LYS A 199 -22.67 7.37 -2.99
N LYS A 200 -22.05 8.46 -2.52
CA LYS A 200 -22.77 9.71 -2.19
C LYS A 200 -23.61 10.20 -3.37
N ASP A 201 -23.14 9.98 -4.59
CA ASP A 201 -23.82 10.35 -5.82
C ASP A 201 -25.05 9.46 -6.11
N ASP A 202 -25.09 8.22 -5.60
CA ASP A 202 -26.23 7.30 -5.75
C ASP A 202 -27.39 7.63 -4.78
N LEU A 203 -27.13 8.47 -3.77
CA LEU A 203 -28.10 8.85 -2.74
C LEU A 203 -29.06 9.95 -3.19
N PHE A 204 -28.71 10.69 -4.24
CA PHE A 204 -29.55 11.75 -4.80
C PHE A 204 -29.96 11.34 -6.21
N LYS A 205 -31.10 10.64 -6.31
CA LYS A 205 -31.72 10.29 -7.59
C LYS A 205 -32.69 11.40 -8.01
N ASP A 206 -32.63 11.80 -9.28
CA ASP A 206 -33.64 12.65 -9.93
C ASP A 206 -35.00 11.93 -10.05
#